data_AF-A0A2E7BT59-F1
#
_entry.id   AF-A0A2E7BT59-F1
#
_cell.length_a   1.000
_cell.length_b   1.000
_cell.length_c   1.000
_cell.angle_alpha   90.00
_cell.angle_beta   90.00
_cell.angle_gamma   90.00
#
_symmetry.space_group_name_H-M   'P 1'
#
loop_
_entity.id
_entity.type
_entity.pdbx_description
1 polymer ?
#
loop_
_entity_poly.entity_id
_entity_poly.type
_entity_poly.pdbx_seq_one_letter_code
_entity_poly.pdbx_strand_id
1 'polypeptide(L)'
;MLLVIATPALVIPALFGCLGLGLSTAAQLNEWIMTFGAQGHHLPGMVRAYGDRQLFKRFRFRFIAAPAFLAAACMACALYQLQSLIFMAFIWGIWHAALQSHGFARIYDAKWGCVDGRTARLDLALVLVGFGLVVLLSPGRLQFVLQMLSHAGFGLPTASTLMWVHQLGIATGVVVFVMWLANAISSHAQGRGPSPAKILLLFSSIGTWAWANLAVSNILLALPLFEVFHDIQYLTIVWLFNRRRAESGATLGPLSRRLFAGGALGLGLYVLLCLGYGALPPIGEAGSTAYGLTTGLLAASQLLHFYYDGFIWKLNHGETRRDLGIESKHRSPGQQTGQRYGHGLRWLLLFVIPAAVLIHGETRNQKPLHERHQEVVTLVPNSALAQALWGSSLEATGQAEEALDAHLKAAVLDPDFSPPREAIYHWLHRWPKGTAHPPEALPEVRRWLGAEAPEVARSLNNQGVRFAQDQQHREALRSWRMAVAIDPSLAEAHFNRAGALARGGQVEEALKAVDAGLALESNPKAQSLRQMLRKSLRPDRHHLDDKNISHPDTQSEPQGKVDHGTQKDTD
;
A
#
# COMPACT_ATOMS: atom_id res chain seq x y z
N MET A 1 29.81 -9.49 -4.08
CA MET A 1 29.16 -8.51 -5.00
C MET A 1 28.07 -9.15 -5.86
N LEU A 2 28.22 -10.41 -6.30
CA LEU A 2 27.12 -11.17 -6.93
C LEU A 2 25.88 -11.26 -6.00
N LEU A 3 26.08 -11.51 -4.71
CA LEU A 3 25.00 -11.58 -3.70
C LEU A 3 24.11 -10.33 -3.62
N VAL A 4 24.68 -9.14 -3.82
CA VAL A 4 23.95 -7.84 -3.80
C VAL A 4 23.08 -7.67 -5.05
N ILE A 5 23.50 -8.25 -6.17
CA ILE A 5 22.79 -8.18 -7.45
C ILE A 5 21.73 -9.28 -7.53
N ALA A 6 22.06 -10.47 -7.00
CA ALA A 6 21.19 -11.63 -6.95
C ALA A 6 20.18 -11.59 -5.79
N THR A 7 20.20 -10.55 -4.95
CA THR A 7 19.32 -10.44 -3.77
C THR A 7 17.84 -10.64 -4.12
N PRO A 8 17.26 -10.03 -5.18
CA PRO A 8 15.86 -10.29 -5.55
C PRO A 8 15.62 -11.75 -5.91
N ALA A 9 16.54 -12.36 -6.66
CA ALA A 9 16.43 -13.75 -7.10
C ALA A 9 16.55 -14.77 -5.96
N LEU A 10 17.07 -14.36 -4.79
CA LEU A 10 17.19 -15.20 -3.60
C LEU A 10 16.06 -14.92 -2.59
N VAL A 11 15.78 -13.64 -2.32
CA VAL A 11 14.87 -13.21 -1.26
C VAL A 11 13.42 -13.36 -1.68
N ILE A 12 13.08 -13.02 -2.94
CA ILE A 12 11.68 -13.10 -3.40
C ILE A 12 11.18 -14.55 -3.36
N PRO A 13 11.88 -15.56 -3.93
CA PRO A 13 11.43 -16.94 -3.82
C PRO A 13 11.33 -17.44 -2.38
N ALA A 14 12.21 -17.00 -1.48
CA ALA A 14 12.14 -17.36 -0.07
C ALA A 14 10.88 -16.79 0.60
N LEU A 15 10.54 -15.52 0.36
CA LEU A 15 9.34 -14.88 0.90
C LEU A 15 8.06 -15.54 0.38
N PHE A 16 7.98 -15.78 -0.93
CA PHE A 16 6.84 -16.50 -1.52
C PHE A 16 6.79 -17.97 -1.07
N GLY A 17 7.94 -18.60 -0.83
CA GLY A 17 8.03 -19.93 -0.23
C GLY A 17 7.44 -19.96 1.19
N CYS A 18 7.75 -18.96 2.03
CA CYS A 18 7.16 -18.84 3.37
C CYS A 18 5.63 -18.68 3.31
N LEU A 19 5.13 -17.87 2.38
CA LEU A 19 3.68 -17.69 2.17
C LEU A 19 3.03 -18.98 1.66
N GLY A 20 3.61 -19.62 0.63
CA GLY A 20 3.07 -20.83 0.03
C GLY A 20 3.09 -22.06 0.95
N LEU A 21 4.05 -22.10 1.88
CA LEU A 21 4.13 -23.14 2.92
C LEU A 21 3.32 -22.81 4.18
N GLY A 22 2.64 -21.65 4.23
CA GLY A 22 1.87 -21.22 5.41
C GLY A 22 2.72 -20.90 6.64
N LEU A 23 4.01 -20.64 6.47
CA LEU A 23 4.93 -20.30 7.57
C LEU A 23 4.74 -18.86 8.08
N SER A 24 4.12 -18.00 7.27
CA SER A 24 3.82 -16.61 7.63
C SER A 24 2.68 -16.05 6.77
N THR A 25 2.05 -14.96 7.22
CA THR A 25 1.07 -14.18 6.44
C THR A 25 1.72 -12.96 5.80
N ALA A 26 1.06 -12.36 4.80
CA ALA A 26 1.54 -11.11 4.20
C ALA A 26 1.67 -9.97 5.23
N ALA A 27 0.72 -9.88 6.17
CA ALA A 27 0.74 -8.89 7.25
C ALA A 27 1.94 -9.10 8.19
N GLN A 28 2.20 -10.35 8.59
CA GLN A 28 3.36 -10.68 9.42
C GLN A 28 4.66 -10.36 8.68
N LEU A 29 4.81 -10.79 7.42
CA LEU A 29 6.01 -10.46 6.64
C LEU A 29 6.22 -8.95 6.51
N ASN A 30 5.15 -8.20 6.28
CA ASN A 30 5.20 -6.74 6.25
C ASN A 30 5.70 -6.17 7.58
N GLU A 31 5.12 -6.59 8.70
CA GLU A 31 5.53 -6.13 10.03
C GLU A 31 6.99 -6.45 10.30
N TRP A 32 7.44 -7.68 10.01
CA TRP A 32 8.83 -8.10 10.18
C TRP A 32 9.78 -7.25 9.31
N ILE A 33 9.47 -7.07 8.02
CA ILE A 33 10.35 -6.34 7.11
C ILE A 33 10.38 -4.84 7.46
N MET A 34 9.24 -4.23 7.80
CA MET A 34 9.21 -2.82 8.19
C MET A 34 9.98 -2.57 9.51
N THR A 35 9.81 -3.46 10.48
CA THR A 35 10.46 -3.35 11.79
C THR A 35 11.96 -3.59 11.67
N PHE A 36 12.37 -4.71 11.09
CA PHE A 36 13.77 -5.15 11.15
C PHE A 36 14.60 -4.76 9.94
N GLY A 37 13.98 -4.69 8.76
CA GLY A 37 14.60 -4.19 7.54
C GLY A 37 14.57 -2.67 7.52
N ALA A 38 13.37 -2.11 7.32
CA ALA A 38 13.21 -0.69 7.01
C ALA A 38 13.65 0.22 8.17
N GLN A 39 13.29 -0.07 9.42
CA GLN A 39 13.78 0.74 10.54
C GLN A 39 15.22 0.36 10.96
N GLY A 40 15.55 -0.92 10.95
CA GLY A 40 16.86 -1.42 11.38
C GLY A 40 18.03 -0.88 10.54
N HIS A 41 17.83 -0.69 9.24
CA HIS A 41 18.89 -0.23 8.33
C HIS A 41 19.25 1.26 8.49
N HIS A 42 18.55 2.04 9.30
CA HIS A 42 18.93 3.43 9.59
C HIS A 42 20.18 3.53 10.49
N LEU A 43 20.43 2.49 11.31
CA LEU A 43 21.47 2.49 12.34
C LEU A 43 22.92 2.60 11.81
N PRO A 44 23.33 1.88 10.75
CA PRO A 44 24.71 1.86 10.28
C PRO A 44 25.26 3.23 9.88
N GLY A 45 24.45 4.08 9.25
CA GLY A 45 24.81 5.46 8.91
C GLY A 45 25.17 6.28 10.15
N MET A 46 24.38 6.14 11.23
CA MET A 46 24.62 6.77 12.52
C MET A 46 25.88 6.23 13.21
N VAL A 47 26.02 4.90 13.29
CA VAL A 47 27.19 4.24 13.89
C VAL A 47 28.48 4.74 13.22
N ARG A 48 28.45 4.98 11.91
CA ARG A 48 29.57 5.59 11.21
C ARG A 48 29.74 7.06 11.56
N ALA A 49 28.69 7.87 11.45
CA ALA A 49 28.76 9.32 11.62
C ALA A 49 29.35 9.72 12.99
N TYR A 50 28.99 8.99 14.05
CA TYR A 50 29.48 9.23 15.41
C TYR A 50 30.66 8.33 15.82
N GLY A 51 30.85 7.20 15.14
CA GLY A 51 31.93 6.26 15.42
C GLY A 51 33.28 6.63 14.81
N ASP A 52 33.28 7.37 13.70
CA ASP A 52 34.48 7.85 13.04
C ASP A 52 34.90 9.22 13.59
N ARG A 53 36.01 9.25 14.34
CA ARG A 53 36.46 10.47 15.03
C ARG A 53 36.88 11.58 14.07
N GLN A 54 37.45 11.24 12.91
CA GLN A 54 37.87 12.24 11.92
C GLN A 54 36.66 12.80 11.18
N LEU A 55 35.74 11.92 10.75
CA LEU A 55 34.52 12.34 10.07
C LEU A 55 33.66 13.22 10.98
N PHE A 56 33.48 12.81 12.25
CA PHE A 56 32.73 13.58 13.22
C PHE A 56 33.36 14.96 13.47
N LYS A 57 34.68 15.04 13.69
CA LYS A 57 35.37 16.32 13.88
C LYS A 57 35.18 17.25 12.67
N ARG A 58 35.27 16.71 11.45
CA ARG A 58 35.14 17.48 10.21
C ARG A 58 33.74 18.07 10.01
N PHE A 59 32.69 17.35 10.43
CA PHE A 59 31.29 17.76 10.23
C PHE A 59 30.53 17.99 11.54
N ARG A 60 31.24 18.28 12.65
CA ARG A 60 30.71 18.33 14.01
C ARG A 60 29.42 19.15 14.13
N PHE A 61 29.44 20.38 13.64
CA PHE A 61 28.25 21.25 13.70
C PHE A 61 27.05 20.59 13.01
N ARG A 62 27.27 19.98 11.85
CA ARG A 62 26.21 19.33 11.07
C ARG A 62 25.70 18.06 11.74
N PHE A 63 26.54 17.29 12.43
CA PHE A 63 26.15 16.07 13.15
C PHE A 63 25.57 16.34 14.55
N ILE A 64 25.51 17.59 14.98
CA ILE A 64 24.86 17.99 16.24
C ILE A 64 23.59 18.80 15.93
N ALA A 65 23.72 19.86 15.13
CA ALA A 65 22.62 20.79 14.86
C ALA A 65 21.54 20.19 13.95
N ALA A 66 21.92 19.49 12.87
CA ALA A 66 20.92 18.95 11.94
C ALA A 66 20.05 17.86 12.56
N PRO A 67 20.60 16.89 13.35
CA PRO A 67 19.77 15.92 14.06
C PRO A 67 18.83 16.55 15.07
N ALA A 68 19.31 17.51 15.87
CA ALA A 68 18.48 18.21 16.85
C ALA A 68 17.34 18.99 16.17
N PHE A 69 17.66 19.71 15.08
CA PHE A 69 16.67 20.45 14.30
C PHE A 69 15.62 19.51 13.68
N LEU A 70 16.06 18.43 13.03
CA LEU A 70 15.15 17.50 12.37
C LEU A 70 14.30 16.73 13.38
N ALA A 71 14.87 16.32 14.51
CA ALA A 71 14.12 15.74 15.61
C ALA A 71 13.04 16.69 16.12
N ALA A 72 13.38 17.96 16.38
CA ALA A 72 12.40 18.95 16.82
C ALA A 72 11.28 19.16 15.78
N ALA A 73 11.63 19.28 14.51
CA ALA A 73 10.66 19.46 13.42
C ALA A 73 9.73 18.24 13.27
N CYS A 74 10.28 17.02 13.24
CA CYS A 74 9.48 15.80 13.12
C CYS A 74 8.62 15.56 14.36
N MET A 75 9.15 15.79 15.57
CA MET A 75 8.36 15.72 16.81
C MET A 75 7.22 16.72 16.82
N ALA A 76 7.46 17.97 16.40
CA ALA A 76 6.39 18.95 16.28
C ALA A 76 5.32 18.47 15.27
N CYS A 77 5.72 18.03 14.08
CA CYS A 77 4.77 17.54 13.08
C CYS A 77 3.97 16.33 13.59
N ALA A 78 4.61 15.39 14.29
CA ALA A 78 3.95 14.23 14.86
C ALA A 78 2.96 14.60 15.98
N LEU A 79 3.32 15.54 16.86
CA LEU A 79 2.42 16.04 17.92
C LEU A 79 1.18 16.75 17.35
N TYR A 80 1.35 17.52 16.27
CA TYR A 80 0.24 18.15 15.56
C TYR A 80 -0.42 17.25 14.51
N GLN A 81 -0.02 15.97 14.43
CA GLN A 81 -0.54 14.96 13.49
C GLN A 81 -0.51 15.40 12.01
N LEU A 82 0.51 16.17 11.63
CA LEU A 82 0.65 16.71 10.28
C LEU A 82 1.05 15.62 9.28
N GLN A 83 0.19 15.39 8.28
CA GLN A 83 0.39 14.45 7.18
C GLN A 83 1.54 14.86 6.27
N SER A 84 1.89 16.14 6.24
CA SER A 84 3.06 16.66 5.52
C SER A 84 4.36 15.94 5.89
N LEU A 85 4.52 15.50 7.15
CA LEU A 85 5.70 14.72 7.56
C LEU A 85 5.77 13.38 6.83
N ILE A 86 4.65 12.66 6.75
CA ILE A 86 4.54 11.36 6.09
C ILE A 86 4.76 11.53 4.59
N PHE A 87 4.21 12.60 3.99
CA PHE A 87 4.43 12.88 2.58
C PHE A 87 5.90 13.20 2.27
N MET A 88 6.57 13.96 3.13
CA MET A 88 8.00 14.23 2.99
C MET A 88 8.84 12.97 3.14
N ALA A 89 8.56 12.13 4.13
CA ALA A 89 9.23 10.84 4.27
C ALA A 89 9.04 9.95 3.03
N PHE A 90 7.84 9.93 2.45
CA PHE A 90 7.52 9.18 1.24
C PHE A 90 8.34 9.63 0.01
N ILE A 91 8.28 10.93 -0.33
CA ILE A 91 9.03 11.47 -1.48
C ILE A 91 10.53 11.27 -1.27
N TRP A 92 10.98 11.47 -0.03
CA TRP A 92 12.37 11.33 0.32
C TRP A 92 12.87 9.89 0.26
N GLY A 93 12.05 8.90 0.63
CA GLY A 93 12.37 7.48 0.50
C GLY A 93 12.60 7.06 -0.96
N ILE A 94 11.72 7.51 -1.87
CA ILE A 94 11.87 7.23 -3.32
C ILE A 94 13.16 7.87 -3.87
N TRP A 95 13.39 9.14 -3.53
CA TRP A 95 14.60 9.86 -3.91
C TRP A 95 15.86 9.16 -3.38
N HIS A 96 15.83 8.72 -2.12
CA HIS A 96 16.92 8.00 -1.49
C HIS A 96 17.22 6.69 -2.24
N ALA A 97 16.21 5.86 -2.48
CA ALA A 97 16.37 4.61 -3.20
C ALA A 97 17.01 4.82 -4.58
N ALA A 98 16.55 5.81 -5.34
CA ALA A 98 17.14 6.16 -6.63
C ALA A 98 18.61 6.60 -6.52
N LEU A 99 18.94 7.48 -5.57
CA LEU A 99 20.32 7.94 -5.37
C LEU A 99 21.25 6.87 -4.81
N GLN A 100 20.73 5.93 -4.01
CA GLN A 100 21.49 4.77 -3.55
C GLN A 100 21.86 3.88 -4.75
N SER A 101 20.88 3.52 -5.59
CA SER A 101 21.13 2.73 -6.81
C SER A 101 22.14 3.43 -7.73
N HIS A 102 22.05 4.76 -7.87
CA HIS A 102 23.06 5.54 -8.61
C HIS A 102 24.45 5.48 -7.95
N GLY A 103 24.53 5.66 -6.64
CA GLY A 103 25.78 5.60 -5.89
C GLY A 103 26.46 4.24 -6.05
N PHE A 104 25.71 3.15 -5.97
CA PHE A 104 26.19 1.79 -6.20
C PHE A 104 26.64 1.58 -7.65
N ALA A 105 25.84 2.01 -8.63
CA ALA A 105 26.19 1.96 -10.05
C ALA A 105 27.55 2.62 -10.31
N ARG A 106 27.79 3.79 -9.72
CA ARG A 106 29.06 4.52 -9.78
C ARG A 106 30.22 3.76 -9.15
N ILE A 107 30.00 3.04 -8.04
CA ILE A 107 31.02 2.20 -7.40
C ILE A 107 31.41 1.04 -8.31
N TYR A 108 30.44 0.36 -8.92
CA TYR A 108 30.69 -0.74 -9.84
C TYR A 108 31.46 -0.29 -11.09
N ASP A 109 31.03 0.80 -11.71
CA ASP A 109 31.73 1.40 -12.85
C ASP A 109 33.15 1.82 -12.48
N ALA A 110 33.35 2.45 -11.32
CA ALA A 110 34.68 2.87 -10.88
C ALA A 110 35.62 1.69 -10.63
N LYS A 111 35.12 0.56 -10.12
CA LYS A 111 35.90 -0.69 -9.99
C LYS A 111 36.19 -1.35 -11.32
N TRP A 112 35.31 -1.15 -12.30
CA TRP A 112 35.46 -1.62 -13.68
C TRP A 112 36.37 -0.74 -14.53
N GLY A 113 36.81 0.42 -14.00
CA GLY A 113 37.62 1.40 -14.74
C GLY A 113 36.80 2.36 -15.61
N CYS A 114 35.47 2.29 -15.58
CA CYS A 114 34.59 3.25 -16.23
C CYS A 114 34.36 4.45 -15.30
N VAL A 115 34.90 5.63 -15.64
CA VAL A 115 34.73 6.86 -14.83
C VAL A 115 34.12 8.01 -15.61
N ASP A 116 33.56 7.73 -16.79
CA ASP A 116 33.00 8.75 -17.66
C ASP A 116 31.86 9.54 -17.00
N GLY A 117 31.87 10.85 -17.22
CA GLY A 117 30.90 11.78 -16.64
C GLY A 117 29.55 11.77 -17.34
N ARG A 118 29.51 11.49 -18.66
CA ARG A 118 28.25 11.39 -19.42
C ARG A 118 27.49 10.14 -19.01
N THR A 119 28.17 8.99 -18.93
CA THR A 119 27.60 7.74 -18.37
C THR A 119 27.03 7.98 -16.98
N ALA A 120 27.75 8.68 -16.09
CA ALA A 120 27.27 9.02 -14.76
C ALA A 120 25.94 9.79 -14.74
N ARG A 121 25.78 10.76 -15.65
CA ARG A 121 24.57 11.61 -15.72
C ARG A 121 23.40 10.85 -16.33
N LEU A 122 23.66 10.00 -17.33
CA LEU A 122 22.63 9.15 -17.92
C LEU A 122 22.16 8.07 -16.94
N ASP A 123 23.07 7.48 -16.15
CA ASP A 123 22.70 6.56 -15.08
C ASP A 123 21.80 7.27 -14.04
N LEU A 124 22.12 8.53 -13.68
CA LEU A 124 21.30 9.32 -12.74
C LEU A 124 19.92 9.63 -13.32
N ALA A 125 19.86 10.06 -14.58
CA ALA A 125 18.60 10.32 -15.27
C ALA A 125 17.74 9.06 -15.34
N LEU A 126 18.35 7.91 -15.66
CA LEU A 126 17.66 6.63 -15.76
C LEU A 126 17.02 6.22 -14.43
N VAL A 127 17.74 6.32 -13.31
CA VAL A 127 17.15 5.95 -12.01
C VAL A 127 16.09 6.95 -11.54
N LEU A 128 16.29 8.27 -11.72
CA LEU A 128 15.32 9.27 -11.29
C LEU A 128 14.01 9.14 -12.09
N VAL A 129 14.12 8.99 -13.42
CA VAL A 129 12.95 8.81 -14.28
C VAL A 129 12.33 7.43 -14.06
N GLY A 130 13.12 6.37 -13.92
CA GLY A 130 12.61 5.01 -13.68
C GLY A 130 11.81 4.89 -12.38
N PHE A 131 12.33 5.42 -11.27
CA PHE A 131 11.61 5.42 -10.00
C PHE A 131 10.39 6.34 -10.01
N GLY A 132 10.52 7.55 -10.56
CA GLY A 132 9.43 8.52 -10.66
C GLY A 132 8.29 8.06 -11.59
N LEU A 133 8.62 7.39 -12.70
CA LEU A 133 7.62 6.88 -13.63
C LEU A 133 6.76 5.79 -12.98
N VAL A 134 7.35 4.94 -12.13
CA VAL A 134 6.57 3.93 -11.39
C VAL A 134 5.60 4.58 -10.40
N VAL A 135 5.99 5.68 -9.73
CA VAL A 135 5.05 6.44 -8.87
C VAL A 135 3.88 6.98 -9.69
N LEU A 136 4.17 7.48 -10.89
CA LEU A 136 3.17 8.03 -11.80
C LEU A 136 2.22 6.95 -12.36
N LEU A 137 2.74 5.76 -12.66
CA LEU A 137 1.96 4.67 -13.26
C LEU A 137 1.27 3.78 -12.23
N SER A 138 1.69 3.81 -10.96
CA SER A 138 1.11 3.00 -9.89
C SER A 138 -0.14 3.68 -9.31
N PRO A 139 -1.34 3.08 -9.41
CA PRO A 139 -2.56 3.67 -8.87
C PRO A 139 -2.46 3.97 -7.37
N GLY A 140 -1.85 3.08 -6.58
CA GLY A 140 -1.68 3.28 -5.14
C GLY A 140 -0.74 4.44 -4.82
N ARG A 141 0.40 4.54 -5.51
CA ARG A 141 1.37 5.61 -5.25
C ARG A 141 0.89 6.96 -5.75
N LEU A 142 0.30 7.01 -6.94
CA LEU A 142 -0.29 8.23 -7.49
C LEU A 142 -1.45 8.72 -6.63
N GLN A 143 -2.33 7.81 -6.19
CA GLN A 143 -3.39 8.13 -5.24
C GLN A 143 -2.82 8.77 -3.97
N PHE A 144 -1.77 8.20 -3.39
CA PHE A 144 -1.15 8.75 -2.19
C PHE A 144 -0.59 10.16 -2.42
N VAL A 145 0.10 10.40 -3.54
CA VAL A 145 0.60 11.74 -3.91
C VAL A 145 -0.54 12.74 -4.03
N LEU A 146 -1.60 12.41 -4.79
CA LEU A 146 -2.75 13.29 -4.98
C LEU A 146 -3.49 13.54 -3.67
N GLN A 147 -3.65 12.52 -2.83
CA GLN A 147 -4.23 12.62 -1.50
C GLN A 147 -3.44 13.60 -0.63
N MET A 148 -2.11 13.50 -0.59
CA MET A 148 -1.27 14.38 0.21
C MET A 148 -1.26 15.83 -0.31
N LEU A 149 -1.27 16.02 -1.64
CA LEU A 149 -1.41 17.35 -2.24
C LEU A 149 -2.76 17.99 -1.90
N SER A 150 -3.84 17.22 -2.02
CA SER A 150 -5.19 17.67 -1.64
C SER A 150 -5.27 17.96 -0.14
N HIS A 151 -4.63 17.15 0.70
CA HIS A 151 -4.54 17.36 2.15
C HIS A 151 -3.80 18.66 2.48
N ALA A 152 -2.72 18.96 1.76
CA ALA A 152 -1.99 20.23 1.85
C ALA A 152 -2.69 21.41 1.15
N GLY A 153 -3.93 21.26 0.68
CA GLY A 153 -4.73 22.35 0.11
C GLY A 153 -4.37 22.73 -1.32
N PHE A 154 -3.60 21.91 -2.03
CA PHE A 154 -3.33 22.13 -3.44
C PHE A 154 -4.51 21.72 -4.31
N GLY A 155 -4.80 22.52 -5.34
CA GLY A 155 -5.71 22.09 -6.41
C GLY A 155 -5.12 20.92 -7.18
N LEU A 156 -5.91 19.87 -7.39
CA LEU A 156 -5.50 18.71 -8.16
C LEU A 156 -5.64 18.97 -9.68
N PRO A 157 -4.81 18.33 -10.52
CA PRO A 157 -4.92 18.46 -11.97
C PRO A 157 -6.25 17.90 -12.48
N THR A 158 -6.70 18.36 -13.65
CA THR A 158 -7.82 17.70 -14.35
C THR A 158 -7.41 16.32 -14.86
N ALA A 159 -8.38 15.44 -15.13
CA ALA A 159 -8.11 14.13 -15.74
C ALA A 159 -7.34 14.24 -17.07
N SER A 160 -7.64 15.26 -17.88
CA SER A 160 -6.93 15.52 -19.14
C SER A 160 -5.46 15.90 -18.90
N THR A 161 -5.21 16.76 -17.91
CA THR A 161 -3.86 17.17 -17.51
C THR A 161 -3.07 15.98 -16.98
N LEU A 162 -3.69 15.16 -16.13
CA LEU A 162 -3.05 13.97 -15.58
C LEU A 162 -2.69 12.96 -16.68
N MET A 163 -3.56 12.78 -17.67
CA MET A 163 -3.27 11.95 -18.84
C MET A 163 -2.07 12.49 -19.63
N TRP A 164 -1.95 13.80 -19.84
CA TRP A 164 -0.76 14.39 -20.46
C TRP A 164 0.50 14.19 -19.64
N VAL A 165 0.42 14.31 -18.31
CA VAL A 165 1.54 14.02 -17.41
C VAL A 165 1.98 12.56 -17.54
N HIS A 166 1.05 11.60 -17.62
CA HIS A 166 1.36 10.20 -17.86
C HIS A 166 2.10 10.00 -19.19
N GLN A 167 1.57 10.55 -20.28
CA GLN A 167 2.18 10.40 -21.61
C GLN A 167 3.57 11.05 -21.68
N LEU A 168 3.73 12.24 -21.10
CA LEU A 168 5.01 12.92 -21.03
C LEU A 168 6.02 12.15 -20.17
N GLY A 169 5.58 11.58 -19.05
CA GLY A 169 6.41 10.73 -18.19
C GLY A 169 6.92 9.50 -18.94
N ILE A 170 6.03 8.80 -19.64
CA ILE A 170 6.38 7.63 -20.47
C ILE A 170 7.35 8.03 -21.59
N ALA A 171 7.04 9.09 -22.34
CA ALA A 171 7.90 9.58 -23.41
C ALA A 171 9.29 9.95 -22.90
N THR A 172 9.36 10.64 -21.76
CA THR A 172 10.63 10.98 -21.09
C THR A 172 11.41 9.72 -20.69
N GLY A 173 10.72 8.72 -20.14
CA GLY A 173 11.30 7.40 -19.83
C GLY A 173 11.92 6.73 -21.03
N VAL A 174 11.20 6.67 -22.16
CA VAL A 174 11.69 6.09 -23.42
C VAL A 174 12.91 6.85 -23.94
N VAL A 175 12.86 8.18 -23.98
CA VAL A 175 13.98 9.01 -24.45
C VAL A 175 15.23 8.80 -23.59
N VAL A 176 15.10 8.84 -22.26
CA VAL A 176 16.22 8.63 -21.35
C VAL A 176 16.79 7.22 -21.49
N PHE A 177 15.93 6.20 -21.62
CA PHE A 177 16.37 4.82 -21.83
C PHE A 177 17.13 4.64 -23.15
N VAL A 178 16.62 5.20 -24.25
CA VAL A 178 17.30 5.14 -25.57
C VAL A 178 18.64 5.86 -25.51
N MET A 179 18.71 7.05 -24.91
CA MET A 179 19.97 7.79 -24.74
C MET A 179 20.97 7.00 -23.89
N TRP A 180 20.50 6.38 -22.80
CA TRP A 180 21.32 5.55 -21.93
C TRP A 180 21.85 4.32 -22.67
N LEU A 181 20.99 3.61 -23.42
CA LEU A 181 21.34 2.42 -24.18
C LEU A 181 22.33 2.74 -25.32
N ALA A 182 22.07 3.81 -26.08
CA ALA A 182 22.97 4.26 -27.14
C ALA A 182 24.36 4.63 -26.57
N ASN A 183 24.40 5.29 -25.40
CA ASN A 183 25.67 5.58 -24.72
C ASN A 183 26.37 4.31 -24.23
N ALA A 184 25.64 3.34 -23.70
CA ALA A 184 26.19 2.05 -23.26
C ALA A 184 26.81 1.28 -24.44
N ILE A 185 26.10 1.17 -25.56
CA ILE A 185 26.58 0.53 -26.80
C ILE A 185 27.81 1.26 -27.34
N SER A 186 27.74 2.59 -27.47
CA SER A 186 28.86 3.39 -27.97
C SER A 186 30.09 3.28 -27.08
N SER A 187 29.91 3.26 -25.75
CA SER A 187 31.00 3.14 -24.79
C SER A 187 31.61 1.74 -24.83
N HIS A 188 30.79 0.71 -25.02
CA HIS A 188 31.26 -0.67 -25.20
C HIS A 188 32.09 -0.83 -26.48
N ALA A 189 31.61 -0.28 -27.60
CA ALA A 189 32.34 -0.28 -28.88
C ALA A 189 33.71 0.44 -28.79
N GLN A 190 33.86 1.40 -27.87
CA GLN A 190 35.11 2.13 -27.63
C GLN A 190 36.03 1.45 -26.58
N GLY A 191 35.71 0.23 -26.14
CA GLY A 191 36.47 -0.47 -25.11
C GLY A 191 36.33 0.12 -23.70
N ARG A 192 35.35 1.01 -23.49
CA ARG A 192 35.06 1.70 -22.22
C ARG A 192 33.65 1.34 -21.71
N GLY A 193 33.21 0.14 -22.01
CA GLY A 193 31.85 -0.31 -21.72
C GLY A 193 31.49 -0.20 -20.23
N PRO A 194 30.20 0.05 -19.91
CA PRO A 194 29.73 0.04 -18.53
C PRO A 194 29.96 -1.32 -17.87
N SER A 195 30.07 -1.31 -16.54
CA SER A 195 30.21 -2.56 -15.78
C SER A 195 28.96 -3.44 -15.96
N PRO A 196 29.11 -4.75 -16.25
CA PRO A 196 27.98 -5.67 -16.28
C PRO A 196 27.23 -5.71 -14.95
N ALA A 197 27.97 -5.60 -13.84
CA ALA A 197 27.40 -5.54 -12.49
C ALA A 197 26.53 -4.30 -12.27
N LYS A 198 26.93 -3.15 -12.84
CA LYS A 198 26.09 -1.94 -12.83
C LYS A 198 24.80 -2.17 -13.60
N ILE A 199 24.89 -2.70 -14.82
CA ILE A 199 23.71 -2.91 -15.68
C ILE A 199 22.70 -3.78 -14.93
N LEU A 200 23.14 -4.93 -14.42
CA LEU A 200 22.28 -5.83 -13.66
C LEU A 200 21.67 -5.16 -12.43
N LEU A 201 22.45 -4.35 -11.69
CA LEU A 201 21.95 -3.59 -10.55
C LEU A 201 20.85 -2.59 -10.94
N LEU A 202 21.04 -1.82 -12.01
CA LEU A 202 20.07 -0.80 -12.43
C LEU A 202 18.76 -1.45 -12.88
N PHE A 203 18.86 -2.51 -13.69
CA PHE A 203 17.69 -3.27 -14.13
C PHE A 203 16.99 -3.98 -12.97
N SER A 204 17.73 -4.58 -12.03
CA SER A 204 17.11 -5.23 -10.88
C SER A 204 16.47 -4.22 -9.93
N SER A 205 17.10 -3.06 -9.69
CA SER A 205 16.55 -2.04 -8.80
C SER A 205 15.27 -1.42 -9.35
N ILE A 206 15.30 -0.95 -10.60
CA ILE A 206 14.13 -0.35 -11.25
C ILE A 206 13.07 -1.41 -11.53
N GLY A 207 13.49 -2.61 -11.95
CA GLY A 207 12.60 -3.73 -12.26
C GLY A 207 11.86 -4.26 -11.04
N THR A 208 12.55 -4.49 -9.92
CA THR A 208 11.91 -4.89 -8.67
C THR A 208 11.01 -3.78 -8.12
N TRP A 209 11.42 -2.52 -8.20
CA TRP A 209 10.56 -1.37 -7.85
C TRP A 209 9.29 -1.32 -8.71
N ALA A 210 9.41 -1.48 -10.03
CA ALA A 210 8.28 -1.48 -10.95
C ALA A 210 7.35 -2.68 -10.71
N TRP A 211 7.91 -3.89 -10.61
CA TRP A 211 7.15 -5.10 -10.35
C TRP A 211 6.40 -5.01 -9.02
N ALA A 212 7.08 -4.60 -7.95
CA ALA A 212 6.48 -4.45 -6.63
C ALA A 212 5.32 -3.46 -6.60
N ASN A 213 5.37 -2.36 -7.38
CA ASN A 213 4.35 -1.30 -7.31
C ASN A 213 3.31 -1.34 -8.44
N LEU A 214 3.53 -2.13 -9.51
CA LEU A 214 2.65 -2.21 -10.68
C LEU A 214 2.06 -3.61 -10.89
N ALA A 215 2.73 -4.67 -10.43
CA ALA A 215 2.32 -6.05 -10.70
C ALA A 215 1.90 -6.81 -9.44
N VAL A 216 2.41 -6.44 -8.26
CA VAL A 216 1.96 -7.02 -7.00
C VAL A 216 0.70 -6.28 -6.55
N SER A 217 -0.45 -6.96 -6.62
CA SER A 217 -1.73 -6.39 -6.19
C SER A 217 -1.75 -6.15 -4.69
N ASN A 218 -1.30 -7.13 -3.89
CA ASN A 218 -1.29 -7.06 -2.44
C ASN A 218 -0.36 -5.95 -1.92
N ILE A 219 -0.95 -4.85 -1.43
CA ILE A 219 -0.17 -3.70 -0.94
C ILE A 219 0.74 -4.04 0.25
N LEU A 220 0.33 -5.01 1.10
CA LEU A 220 1.12 -5.46 2.24
C LEU A 220 2.36 -6.24 1.80
N LEU A 221 2.40 -6.76 0.58
CA LEU A 221 3.61 -7.38 0.01
C LEU A 221 4.40 -6.42 -0.88
N ALA A 222 3.70 -5.55 -1.60
CA ALA A 222 4.29 -4.60 -2.55
C ALA A 222 5.44 -3.79 -1.92
N LEU A 223 5.18 -3.12 -0.79
CA LEU A 223 6.21 -2.29 -0.14
C LEU A 223 7.37 -3.14 0.43
N PRO A 224 7.13 -4.18 1.26
CA PRO A 224 8.21 -5.01 1.80
C PRO A 224 9.11 -5.67 0.77
N LEU A 225 8.56 -6.10 -0.38
CA LEU A 225 9.34 -6.79 -1.42
C LEU A 225 10.44 -5.90 -2.00
N PHE A 226 10.21 -4.59 -2.07
CA PHE A 226 11.25 -3.64 -2.45
C PHE A 226 12.17 -3.29 -1.29
N GLU A 227 11.60 -3.00 -0.10
CA GLU A 227 12.38 -2.58 1.08
C GLU A 227 13.41 -3.64 1.46
N VAL A 228 13.02 -4.91 1.56
CA VAL A 228 13.96 -6.00 1.93
C VAL A 228 15.15 -6.09 0.99
N PHE A 229 14.91 -5.87 -0.31
CA PHE A 229 15.96 -5.87 -1.33
C PHE A 229 16.88 -4.66 -1.13
N HIS A 230 16.29 -3.46 -1.01
CA HIS A 230 17.00 -2.21 -0.78
C HIS A 230 17.88 -2.28 0.49
N ASP A 231 17.34 -2.81 1.57
CA ASP A 231 17.97 -2.91 2.89
C ASP A 231 19.16 -3.86 2.89
N ILE A 232 19.00 -5.06 2.32
CA ILE A 232 20.08 -6.06 2.27
C ILE A 232 21.26 -5.53 1.46
N GLN A 233 21.00 -4.86 0.33
CA GLN A 233 22.04 -4.24 -0.46
C GLN A 233 22.80 -3.17 0.35
N TYR A 234 22.05 -2.30 1.02
CA TYR A 234 22.60 -1.26 1.87
C TYR A 234 23.47 -1.83 3.00
N LEU A 235 22.89 -2.69 3.84
CA LEU A 235 23.54 -3.28 5.01
C LEU A 235 24.85 -3.97 4.62
N THR A 236 24.85 -4.68 3.50
CA THR A 236 26.03 -5.39 2.99
C THR A 236 27.14 -4.43 2.58
N ILE A 237 26.83 -3.40 1.79
CA ILE A 237 27.83 -2.46 1.29
C ILE A 237 28.40 -1.60 2.42
N VAL A 238 27.55 -1.12 3.33
CA VAL A 238 27.99 -0.32 4.48
C VAL A 238 28.83 -1.12 5.45
N TRP A 239 28.49 -2.39 5.68
CA TRP A 239 29.34 -3.31 6.44
C TRP A 239 30.73 -3.46 5.80
N LEU A 240 30.80 -3.82 4.51
CA LEU A 240 32.06 -4.02 3.79
C LEU A 240 32.93 -2.74 3.78
N PHE A 241 32.29 -1.59 3.60
CA PHE A 241 32.96 -0.29 3.63
C PHE A 241 33.60 -0.02 5.00
N ASN A 242 32.84 -0.17 6.10
CA ASN A 242 33.36 0.13 7.43
C ASN A 242 34.38 -0.92 7.91
N ARG A 243 34.23 -2.18 7.50
CA ARG A 243 35.23 -3.23 7.75
C ARG A 243 36.58 -2.90 7.13
N ARG A 244 36.61 -2.50 5.86
CA ARG A 244 37.86 -2.08 5.20
C ARG A 244 38.52 -0.89 5.89
N ARG A 245 37.73 0.06 6.40
CA ARG A 245 38.27 1.17 7.19
C ARG A 245 38.88 0.71 8.51
N ALA A 246 38.24 -0.25 9.17
CA ALA A 246 38.77 -0.82 10.41
C ALA A 246 40.10 -1.55 10.15
N GLU A 247 40.20 -2.28 9.04
CA GLU A 247 41.41 -2.97 8.58
C GLU A 247 42.50 -1.97 8.14
N SER A 248 42.14 -0.85 7.51
CA SER A 248 43.08 0.17 7.01
C SER A 248 43.55 1.17 8.07
N GLY A 249 43.33 0.89 9.36
CA GLY A 249 43.82 1.74 10.46
C GLY A 249 43.07 3.06 10.65
N ALA A 250 41.81 3.18 10.21
CA ALA A 250 41.02 4.38 10.46
C ALA A 250 40.88 4.67 11.96
N THR A 251 40.73 5.96 12.30
CA THR A 251 40.57 6.42 13.69
C THR A 251 39.14 6.22 14.22
N LEU A 252 38.76 4.94 14.34
CA LEU A 252 37.46 4.52 14.83
C LEU A 252 37.40 4.57 16.36
N GLY A 253 36.22 4.90 16.89
CA GLY A 253 35.89 4.74 18.30
C GLY A 253 35.87 3.27 18.74
N PRO A 254 35.85 2.99 20.06
CA PRO A 254 35.95 1.62 20.59
C PRO A 254 34.83 0.70 20.09
N LEU A 255 33.59 1.17 20.08
CA LEU A 255 32.43 0.42 19.59
C LEU A 255 32.57 0.06 18.11
N SER A 256 32.80 1.05 17.24
CA SER A 256 32.94 0.84 15.81
C SER A 256 34.13 -0.05 15.47
N ARG A 257 35.24 0.06 16.22
CA ARG A 257 36.39 -0.83 16.03
C ARG A 257 36.02 -2.28 16.40
N ARG A 258 35.37 -2.53 17.53
CA ARG A 258 34.91 -3.88 17.91
C ARG A 258 33.93 -4.47 16.89
N LEU A 259 32.98 -3.66 16.43
CA LEU A 259 32.02 -4.06 15.41
C LEU A 259 32.72 -4.45 14.11
N PHE A 260 33.50 -3.55 13.52
CA PHE A 260 33.97 -3.73 12.15
C PHE A 260 35.31 -4.48 12.02
N ALA A 261 36.11 -4.57 13.09
CA ALA A 261 37.33 -5.39 13.12
C ALA A 261 37.11 -6.78 13.72
N GLY A 262 35.98 -7.03 14.39
CA GLY A 262 35.71 -8.26 15.15
C GLY A 262 35.35 -9.50 14.32
N GLY A 263 35.53 -9.48 13.00
CA GLY A 263 35.22 -10.62 12.13
C GLY A 263 33.75 -11.08 12.22
N ALA A 264 33.53 -12.38 12.43
CA ALA A 264 32.19 -12.97 12.51
C ALA A 264 31.40 -12.51 13.74
N LEU A 265 32.06 -12.39 14.90
CA LEU A 265 31.42 -11.86 16.13
C LEU A 265 31.00 -10.40 15.95
N GLY A 266 31.83 -9.61 15.28
CA GLY A 266 31.51 -8.24 14.91
C GLY A 266 30.30 -8.14 13.99
N LEU A 267 30.20 -9.03 12.99
CA LEU A 267 29.06 -9.11 12.09
C LEU A 267 27.78 -9.53 12.84
N GLY A 268 27.85 -10.53 13.71
CA GLY A 268 26.72 -10.94 14.54
C GLY A 268 26.21 -9.81 15.44
N LEU A 269 27.11 -9.07 16.08
CA LEU A 269 26.75 -7.89 16.88
C LEU A 269 26.15 -6.78 16.02
N TYR A 270 26.68 -6.53 14.83
CA TYR A 270 26.13 -5.55 13.89
C TYR A 270 24.69 -5.88 13.49
N VAL A 271 24.42 -7.14 13.13
CA VAL A 271 23.06 -7.60 12.80
C VAL A 271 22.16 -7.47 14.03
N LEU A 272 22.59 -7.93 15.21
CA LEU A 272 21.81 -7.83 16.44
C LEU A 272 21.46 -6.39 16.81
N LEU A 273 22.39 -5.45 16.62
CA LEU A 273 22.13 -4.02 16.87
C LEU A 273 21.12 -3.45 15.88
N CYS A 274 21.20 -3.81 14.59
CA CYS A 274 20.20 -3.38 13.61
C CYS A 274 18.82 -3.94 13.95
N LEU A 275 18.74 -5.22 14.33
CA LEU A 275 17.50 -5.86 14.74
C LEU A 275 16.91 -5.20 16.00
N GLY A 276 17.76 -4.98 17.02
CA GLY A 276 17.34 -4.36 18.27
C GLY A 276 16.90 -2.90 18.10
N TYR A 277 17.55 -2.15 17.20
CA TYR A 277 17.13 -0.80 16.84
C TYR A 277 15.82 -0.78 16.05
N GLY A 278 15.66 -1.72 15.13
CA GLY A 278 14.43 -1.91 14.36
C GLY A 278 13.23 -2.25 15.24
N ALA A 279 13.44 -3.07 16.28
CA ALA A 279 12.42 -3.50 17.22
C ALA A 279 11.95 -2.43 18.22
N LEU A 280 12.40 -1.18 18.13
CA LEU A 280 11.96 -0.11 19.02
C LEU A 280 10.63 0.49 18.52
N PRO A 281 9.48 0.17 19.16
CA PRO A 281 8.22 0.81 18.80
C PRO A 281 8.17 2.25 19.35
N PRO A 282 7.24 3.09 18.85
CA PRO A 282 6.80 4.27 19.58
C PRO A 282 6.34 3.90 21.00
N ILE A 283 6.62 4.77 21.97
CA ILE A 283 6.30 4.57 23.38
C ILE A 283 5.00 5.32 23.70
N GLY A 284 4.06 4.65 24.37
CA GLY A 284 2.79 5.21 24.82
C GLY A 284 1.62 4.85 23.90
N GLU A 285 0.41 5.21 24.31
CA GLU A 285 -0.82 4.95 23.55
C GLU A 285 -0.93 5.89 22.34
N ALA A 286 -1.54 5.41 21.26
CA ALA A 286 -1.78 6.21 20.06
C ALA A 286 -2.54 7.50 20.41
N GLY A 287 -2.03 8.64 19.95
CA GLY A 287 -2.57 9.97 20.27
C GLY A 287 -1.99 10.62 21.53
N SER A 288 -1.25 9.89 22.37
CA SER A 288 -0.55 10.48 23.53
C SER A 288 0.66 11.32 23.10
N THR A 289 1.06 12.27 23.95
CA THR A 289 2.28 13.08 23.74
C THR A 289 3.52 12.19 23.63
N ALA A 290 3.63 11.15 24.45
CA ALA A 290 4.76 10.22 24.41
C ALA A 290 4.84 9.50 23.05
N TYR A 291 3.69 9.05 22.54
CA TYR A 291 3.60 8.39 21.24
C TYR A 291 3.98 9.34 20.10
N GLY A 292 3.49 10.58 20.14
CA GLY A 292 3.84 11.61 19.16
C GLY A 292 5.33 11.96 19.16
N LEU A 293 5.93 12.18 20.34
CA LEU A 293 7.36 12.47 20.47
C LEU A 293 8.24 11.32 19.96
N THR A 294 7.94 10.09 20.35
CA THR A 294 8.73 8.93 19.93
C THR A 294 8.56 8.60 18.44
N THR A 295 7.35 8.73 17.89
CA THR A 295 7.10 8.62 16.45
C THR A 295 7.87 9.69 15.67
N GLY A 296 7.87 10.93 16.16
CA GLY A 296 8.64 12.02 15.57
C GLY A 296 10.16 11.76 15.59
N LEU A 297 10.68 11.15 16.65
CA LEU A 297 12.08 10.74 16.73
C LEU A 297 12.42 9.63 15.72
N LEU A 298 11.54 8.65 15.54
CA LEU A 298 11.71 7.59 14.54
C LEU A 298 11.68 8.17 13.12
N ALA A 299 10.75 9.07 12.81
CA ALA A 299 10.68 9.77 11.53
C ALA A 299 11.94 10.64 11.28
N ALA A 300 12.45 11.32 12.32
CA ALA A 300 13.71 12.05 12.22
C ALA A 300 14.90 11.13 11.94
N SER A 301 14.94 9.96 12.58
CA SER A 301 15.97 8.95 12.31
C SER A 301 15.93 8.47 10.87
N GLN A 302 14.74 8.14 10.36
CA GLN A 302 14.53 7.77 8.97
C GLN A 302 15.10 8.85 8.04
N LEU A 303 14.70 10.12 8.23
CA LEU A 303 15.18 11.22 7.39
C LEU A 303 16.71 11.46 7.53
N LEU A 304 17.27 11.28 8.72
CA LEU A 304 18.71 11.47 9.00
C LEU A 304 19.61 10.39 8.40
N HIS A 305 19.16 9.13 8.41
CA HIS A 305 19.87 8.01 7.82
C HIS A 305 20.34 8.34 6.40
N PHE A 306 19.42 8.83 5.58
CA PHE A 306 19.70 9.24 4.20
C PHE A 306 20.72 10.37 4.08
N TYR A 307 20.70 11.30 5.04
CA TYR A 307 21.68 12.37 5.09
C TYR A 307 23.08 11.85 5.42
N TYR A 308 23.21 10.88 6.33
CA TYR A 308 24.48 10.21 6.66
C TYR A 308 25.02 9.37 5.50
N ASP A 309 24.12 8.78 4.72
CA ASP A 309 24.48 7.98 3.55
C ASP A 309 25.22 8.77 2.48
N GLY A 310 24.91 10.06 2.35
CA GLY A 310 25.62 10.97 1.46
C GLY A 310 27.13 11.07 1.72
N PHE A 311 27.67 10.49 2.79
CA PHE A 311 29.11 10.39 3.07
C PHE A 311 29.75 9.07 2.62
N ILE A 312 28.98 8.08 2.18
CA ILE A 312 29.48 6.75 1.79
C ILE A 312 29.77 6.66 0.29
N TRP A 313 28.93 7.26 -0.54
CA TRP A 313 28.98 7.09 -2.01
C TRP A 313 29.72 8.20 -2.79
N LYS A 314 30.32 9.19 -2.10
CA LYS A 314 30.99 10.33 -2.75
C LYS A 314 32.38 9.98 -3.29
N LEU A 315 32.43 9.45 -4.52
CA LEU A 315 33.67 9.07 -5.21
C LEU A 315 34.63 10.22 -5.55
N ASN A 316 34.28 11.46 -5.24
CA ASN A 316 35.15 12.62 -5.47
C ASN A 316 36.26 12.75 -4.40
N HIS A 317 36.15 12.02 -3.28
CA HIS A 317 37.16 12.00 -2.21
C HIS A 317 38.06 10.77 -2.32
N GLY A 318 39.38 10.98 -2.24
CA GLY A 318 40.37 9.90 -2.37
C GLY A 318 40.26 8.84 -1.27
N GLU A 319 40.00 9.27 -0.02
CA GLU A 319 39.76 8.37 1.12
C GLU A 319 38.56 7.46 0.89
N THR A 320 37.41 8.03 0.52
CA THR A 320 36.19 7.26 0.25
C THR A 320 36.39 6.23 -0.86
N ARG A 321 37.14 6.56 -1.92
CA ARG A 321 37.49 5.61 -2.99
C ARG A 321 38.34 4.45 -2.47
N ARG A 322 39.36 4.76 -1.64
CA ARG A 322 40.25 3.76 -1.03
C ARG A 322 39.46 2.79 -0.16
N ASP A 323 38.57 3.30 0.67
CA ASP A 323 37.74 2.51 1.58
C ASP A 323 36.73 1.63 0.84
N LEU A 324 36.26 2.09 -0.33
CA LEU A 324 35.44 1.30 -1.26
C LEU A 324 36.27 0.30 -2.10
N GLY A 325 37.59 0.29 -1.94
CA GLY A 325 38.55 -0.52 -2.70
C GLY A 325 38.53 -0.25 -4.19
N ILE A 326 38.59 1.03 -4.56
CA ILE A 326 38.76 1.51 -5.94
C ILE A 326 40.22 1.94 -6.08
N GLU A 327 41.01 1.22 -6.89
CA GLU A 327 42.42 1.54 -7.13
C GLU A 327 42.61 2.86 -7.87
N SER A 328 43.63 3.63 -7.48
CA SER A 328 43.94 4.94 -8.05
C SER A 328 44.81 4.82 -9.31
N LYS A 329 44.39 4.08 -10.34
CA LYS A 329 45.19 4.00 -11.58
C LYS A 329 45.10 5.23 -12.47
N HIS A 330 44.10 6.10 -12.30
CA HIS A 330 44.06 7.40 -12.98
C HIS A 330 43.45 8.51 -12.12
N ARG A 331 44.23 9.57 -11.89
CA ARG A 331 43.69 10.90 -11.64
C ARG A 331 44.62 11.97 -12.21
N SER A 332 44.08 12.82 -13.08
CA SER A 332 44.64 14.15 -13.30
C SER A 332 44.39 14.99 -12.03
N PRO A 333 45.40 15.71 -11.52
CA PRO A 333 45.22 16.62 -10.40
C PRO A 333 44.48 17.87 -10.89
N GLY A 334 43.20 18.01 -10.55
CA GLY A 334 42.46 19.21 -10.92
C GLY A 334 41.06 19.24 -10.31
N GLN A 335 40.75 20.37 -9.67
CA GLN A 335 39.44 20.78 -9.14
C GLN A 335 39.00 20.16 -7.80
N GLN A 336 39.75 20.49 -6.74
CA GLN A 336 39.08 20.92 -5.51
C GLN A 336 38.75 22.42 -5.64
N THR A 337 37.66 22.76 -6.32
CA THR A 337 37.17 24.15 -6.35
C THR A 337 35.74 24.21 -5.83
N GLY A 338 35.63 24.76 -4.62
CA GLY A 338 34.55 25.68 -4.24
C GLY A 338 33.11 25.16 -4.29
N GLN A 339 32.70 24.27 -3.38
CA GLN A 339 31.29 24.21 -2.94
C GLN A 339 31.22 24.20 -1.42
N ARG A 340 31.68 25.28 -0.78
CA ARG A 340 31.50 25.48 0.66
C ARG A 340 30.11 26.04 1.02
N TYR A 341 29.45 26.76 0.10
CA TYR A 341 28.21 27.51 0.40
C TYR A 341 26.94 27.01 -0.31
N GLY A 342 27.02 25.98 -1.16
CA GLY A 342 25.84 25.48 -1.91
C GLY A 342 25.01 24.41 -1.19
N HIS A 343 25.54 23.77 -0.14
CA HIS A 343 24.86 22.60 0.43
C HIS A 343 23.65 23.00 1.29
N GLY A 344 23.80 23.97 2.18
CA GLY A 344 22.68 24.49 2.99
C GLY A 344 21.56 25.03 2.11
N LEU A 345 21.90 25.80 1.06
CA LEU A 345 20.93 26.32 0.11
C LEU A 345 20.18 25.21 -0.64
N ARG A 346 20.87 24.14 -1.07
CA ARG A 346 20.19 22.99 -1.71
C ARG A 346 19.19 22.32 -0.78
N TRP A 347 19.53 22.11 0.48
CA TRP A 347 18.60 21.52 1.46
C TRP A 347 17.44 22.46 1.82
N LEU A 348 17.71 23.76 1.90
CA LEU A 348 16.68 24.77 2.08
C LEU A 348 15.66 24.70 0.94
N LEU A 349 16.12 24.69 -0.32
CA LEU A 349 15.27 24.69 -1.50
C LEU A 349 14.56 23.34 -1.76
N LEU A 350 15.25 22.21 -1.53
CA LEU A 350 14.72 20.88 -1.85
C LEU A 350 13.89 20.26 -0.74
N PHE A 351 14.03 20.74 0.50
CA PHE A 351 13.42 20.08 1.66
C PHE A 351 12.69 21.05 2.58
N VAL A 352 13.37 22.08 3.09
CA VAL A 352 12.79 22.97 4.10
C VAL A 352 11.65 23.81 3.52
N ILE A 353 11.84 24.43 2.35
CA ILE A 353 10.78 25.23 1.70
C ILE A 353 9.59 24.36 1.28
N PRO A 354 9.77 23.23 0.55
CA PRO A 354 8.65 22.36 0.22
C PRO A 354 7.87 21.88 1.45
N ALA A 355 8.57 21.46 2.51
CA ALA A 355 7.92 21.05 3.76
C ALA A 355 7.15 22.20 4.41
N ALA A 356 7.73 23.41 4.46
CA ALA A 356 7.05 24.59 5.02
C ALA A 356 5.80 24.97 4.20
N VAL A 357 5.85 24.87 2.87
CA VAL A 357 4.71 25.13 2.00
C VAL A 357 3.61 24.09 2.23
N LEU A 358 3.96 22.80 2.31
CA LEU A 358 3.00 21.73 2.57
C LEU A 358 2.32 21.89 3.94
N ILE A 359 3.10 22.14 4.99
CA ILE A 359 2.59 22.36 6.35
C ILE A 359 1.71 23.62 6.39
N HIS A 360 2.12 24.69 5.74
CA HIS A 360 1.32 25.91 5.67
C HIS A 360 -0.01 25.68 4.96
N GLY A 361 0.00 24.93 3.86
CA GLY A 361 -1.20 24.56 3.12
C GLY A 361 -2.11 23.65 3.92
N GLU A 362 -1.58 22.60 4.54
CA GLU A 362 -2.32 21.66 5.39
C GLU A 362 -3.01 22.36 6.56
N THR A 363 -2.31 23.24 7.27
CA THR A 363 -2.86 23.97 8.43
C THR A 363 -3.93 25.00 8.05
N ARG A 364 -4.03 25.39 6.78
CA ARG A 364 -5.03 26.34 6.27
C ARG A 364 -6.10 25.70 5.40
N ASN A 365 -5.95 24.42 5.08
CA ASN A 365 -6.87 23.75 4.19
C ASN A 365 -8.22 23.53 4.90
N GLN A 366 -9.26 24.21 4.40
CA GLN A 366 -10.62 24.10 4.92
C GLN A 366 -11.47 23.09 4.15
N LYS A 367 -10.88 22.42 3.14
CA LYS A 367 -11.62 21.53 2.27
C LYS A 367 -12.15 20.31 3.04
N PRO A 368 -13.47 20.02 2.98
CA PRO A 368 -14.05 18.85 3.61
C PRO A 368 -13.37 17.55 3.17
N LEU A 369 -13.28 16.57 4.08
CA LEU A 369 -12.63 15.29 3.80
C LEU A 369 -13.27 14.55 2.61
N HIS A 370 -14.60 14.56 2.52
CA HIS A 370 -15.33 13.89 1.44
C HIS A 370 -15.00 14.48 0.05
N GLU A 371 -14.93 15.81 -0.08
CA GLU A 371 -14.54 16.45 -1.34
C GLU A 371 -13.12 16.08 -1.76
N ARG A 372 -12.19 16.00 -0.80
CA ARG A 372 -10.81 15.58 -1.07
C ARG A 372 -10.74 14.16 -1.61
N HIS A 373 -11.46 13.22 -0.98
CA HIS A 373 -11.53 11.84 -1.46
C HIS A 373 -12.23 11.72 -2.82
N GLN A 374 -13.28 12.50 -3.05
CA GLN A 374 -13.99 12.54 -4.34
C GLN A 374 -13.06 12.97 -5.48
N GLU A 375 -12.26 14.02 -5.29
CA GLU A 375 -11.31 14.46 -6.31
C GLU A 375 -10.25 13.41 -6.63
N VAL A 376 -9.71 12.78 -5.59
CA VAL A 376 -8.67 11.76 -5.74
C VAL A 376 -9.20 10.52 -6.45
N VAL A 377 -10.38 9.99 -6.05
CA VAL A 377 -10.97 8.81 -6.70
C VAL A 377 -11.40 9.10 -8.13
N THR A 378 -11.80 10.34 -8.45
CA THR A 378 -12.13 10.74 -9.83
C THR A 378 -10.89 10.68 -10.73
N LEU A 379 -9.71 11.01 -10.20
CA LEU A 379 -8.46 10.98 -10.95
C LEU A 379 -7.82 9.59 -11.01
N VAL A 380 -8.03 8.77 -9.99
CA VAL A 380 -7.42 7.43 -9.88
C VAL A 380 -8.47 6.40 -9.45
N PRO A 381 -9.49 6.12 -10.27
CA PRO A 381 -10.59 5.22 -9.90
C PRO A 381 -10.14 3.76 -9.72
N ASN A 382 -8.99 3.41 -10.30
CA ASN A 382 -8.41 2.06 -10.22
C ASN A 382 -7.52 1.86 -8.97
N SER A 383 -7.53 2.79 -8.02
CA SER A 383 -6.83 2.62 -6.75
C SER A 383 -7.77 2.07 -5.69
N ALA A 384 -7.48 0.88 -5.18
CA ALA A 384 -8.26 0.26 -4.10
C ALA A 384 -8.35 1.18 -2.87
N LEU A 385 -7.24 1.84 -2.50
CA LEU A 385 -7.21 2.79 -1.39
C LEU A 385 -8.03 4.06 -1.67
N ALA A 386 -8.04 4.58 -2.90
CA ALA A 386 -8.93 5.70 -3.24
C ALA A 386 -10.40 5.33 -3.05
N GLN A 387 -10.79 4.16 -3.58
CA GLN A 387 -12.16 3.66 -3.49
C GLN A 387 -12.58 3.40 -2.04
N ALA A 388 -11.70 2.82 -1.22
CA ALA A 388 -11.98 2.58 0.20
C ALA A 388 -12.15 3.88 0.99
N LEU A 389 -11.25 4.86 0.82
CA LEU A 389 -11.34 6.17 1.48
C LEU A 389 -12.59 6.94 1.04
N TRP A 390 -12.93 6.84 -0.24
CA TRP A 390 -14.16 7.41 -0.80
C TRP A 390 -15.41 6.75 -0.19
N GLY A 391 -15.46 5.41 -0.15
CA GLY A 391 -16.52 4.65 0.50
C GLY A 391 -16.74 5.10 1.94
N SER A 392 -15.67 5.18 2.75
CA SER A 392 -15.77 5.65 4.15
C SER A 392 -16.28 7.09 4.27
N SER A 393 -16.02 7.96 3.29
CA SER A 393 -16.55 9.33 3.28
C SER A 393 -18.01 9.39 2.88
N LEU A 394 -18.44 8.52 1.96
CA LEU A 394 -19.83 8.34 1.60
C LEU A 394 -20.64 7.80 2.79
N GLU A 395 -20.11 6.83 3.53
CA GLU A 395 -20.73 6.36 4.78
C GLU A 395 -20.89 7.49 5.79
N ALA A 396 -19.83 8.28 6.01
CA ALA A 396 -19.86 9.43 6.92
C ALA A 396 -20.84 10.53 6.51
N THR A 397 -21.21 10.60 5.23
CA THR A 397 -22.19 11.57 4.70
C THR A 397 -23.59 10.96 4.50
N GLY A 398 -23.80 9.70 4.89
CA GLY A 398 -25.10 9.02 4.81
C GLY A 398 -25.44 8.45 3.42
N GLN A 399 -24.52 8.51 2.46
CA GLN A 399 -24.65 7.99 1.10
C GLN A 399 -24.27 6.51 1.05
N ALA A 400 -25.04 5.70 1.78
CA ALA A 400 -24.64 4.33 2.07
C ALA A 400 -24.67 3.40 0.82
N GLU A 401 -25.39 3.75 -0.26
CA GLU A 401 -25.50 2.93 -1.48
C GLU A 401 -24.23 3.07 -2.32
N GLU A 402 -23.84 4.31 -2.57
CA GLU A 402 -22.60 4.65 -3.24
C GLU A 402 -21.40 4.19 -2.41
N ALA A 403 -21.48 4.28 -1.08
CA ALA A 403 -20.41 3.83 -0.19
C ALA A 403 -20.11 2.35 -0.38
N LEU A 404 -21.17 1.54 -0.45
CA LEU A 404 -21.04 0.12 -0.58
C LEU A 404 -20.49 -0.29 -1.94
N ASP A 405 -20.91 0.39 -3.01
CA ASP A 405 -20.33 0.18 -4.33
C ASP A 405 -18.83 0.52 -4.35
N ALA A 406 -18.42 1.64 -3.75
CA ALA A 406 -17.00 2.01 -3.62
C ALA A 406 -16.19 0.99 -2.80
N HIS A 407 -16.74 0.50 -1.69
CA HIS A 407 -16.09 -0.54 -0.88
C HIS A 407 -15.92 -1.87 -1.61
N LEU A 408 -16.93 -2.28 -2.37
CA LEU A 408 -16.85 -3.50 -3.19
C LEU A 408 -15.89 -3.33 -4.36
N LYS A 409 -15.85 -2.15 -5.00
CA LYS A 409 -14.82 -1.82 -6.02
C LYS A 409 -13.41 -1.90 -5.44
N ALA A 410 -13.20 -1.38 -4.23
CA ALA A 410 -11.91 -1.48 -3.54
C ALA A 410 -11.50 -2.95 -3.33
N ALA A 411 -12.44 -3.80 -2.90
CA ALA A 411 -12.21 -5.24 -2.68
C ALA A 411 -11.90 -6.01 -3.96
N VAL A 412 -12.48 -5.63 -5.10
CA VAL A 412 -12.14 -6.24 -6.38
C VAL A 412 -10.75 -5.80 -6.85
N LEU A 413 -10.42 -4.52 -6.70
CA LEU A 413 -9.15 -3.95 -7.13
C LEU A 413 -7.94 -4.53 -6.36
N ASP A 414 -8.08 -4.69 -5.05
CA ASP A 414 -7.10 -5.38 -4.22
C ASP A 414 -7.79 -6.20 -3.13
N PRO A 415 -8.01 -7.50 -3.41
CA PRO A 415 -8.55 -8.49 -2.48
C PRO A 415 -7.89 -8.59 -1.11
N ASP A 416 -6.60 -8.28 -1.04
CA ASP A 416 -5.80 -8.43 0.18
C ASP A 416 -5.72 -7.10 0.96
N PHE A 417 -6.09 -5.98 0.33
CA PHE A 417 -6.14 -4.64 0.92
C PHE A 417 -7.49 -4.27 1.52
N SER A 418 -8.60 -4.68 0.88
CA SER A 418 -9.91 -4.57 1.51
C SER A 418 -9.90 -5.42 2.79
N PRO A 419 -10.57 -5.02 3.89
CA PRO A 419 -10.49 -5.78 5.11
C PRO A 419 -10.95 -7.22 4.83
N PRO A 420 -10.51 -8.19 5.65
CA PRO A 420 -10.75 -9.63 5.42
C PRO A 420 -12.19 -9.88 4.96
N ARG A 421 -12.42 -10.93 4.15
CA ARG A 421 -13.74 -11.34 3.61
C ARG A 421 -14.95 -10.99 4.49
N GLU A 422 -14.82 -11.13 5.81
CA GLU A 422 -15.67 -10.59 6.88
C GLU A 422 -16.25 -9.17 6.65
N ALA A 423 -15.45 -8.20 6.20
CA ALA A 423 -15.92 -6.85 5.89
C ALA A 423 -16.89 -6.82 4.70
N ILE A 424 -16.68 -7.65 3.68
CA ILE A 424 -17.62 -7.78 2.56
C ILE A 424 -18.94 -8.36 3.06
N TYR A 425 -18.91 -9.39 3.91
CA TYR A 425 -20.14 -9.89 4.53
C TYR A 425 -20.85 -8.79 5.30
N HIS A 426 -20.13 -8.05 6.13
CA HIS A 426 -20.67 -6.97 6.95
C HIS A 426 -21.27 -5.83 6.10
N TRP A 427 -20.57 -5.42 5.04
CA TRP A 427 -21.00 -4.46 4.05
C TRP A 427 -22.26 -4.91 3.30
N LEU A 428 -22.28 -6.15 2.80
CA LEU A 428 -23.43 -6.72 2.11
C LEU A 428 -24.64 -6.86 3.06
N HIS A 429 -24.42 -7.28 4.31
CA HIS A 429 -25.47 -7.38 5.32
C HIS A 429 -26.06 -6.03 5.74
N ARG A 430 -25.25 -4.96 5.70
CA ARG A 430 -25.66 -3.58 6.01
C ARG A 430 -26.04 -2.77 4.76
N TRP A 431 -26.21 -3.41 3.59
CA TRP A 431 -26.65 -2.70 2.38
C TRP A 431 -27.81 -1.74 2.69
N PRO A 432 -27.91 -0.53 2.11
CA PRO A 432 -28.85 0.49 2.56
C PRO A 432 -30.33 0.13 2.38
N LYS A 433 -31.21 0.83 3.11
CA LYS A 433 -32.66 0.64 3.00
C LYS A 433 -33.20 1.40 1.78
N GLY A 434 -34.05 0.77 0.98
CA GLY A 434 -34.80 1.43 -0.11
C GLY A 434 -34.14 1.41 -1.50
N THR A 435 -32.96 0.83 -1.65
CA THR A 435 -32.25 0.66 -2.93
C THR A 435 -32.98 -0.31 -3.86
N ALA A 436 -33.18 0.07 -5.12
CA ALA A 436 -33.87 -0.79 -6.09
C ALA A 436 -32.95 -1.89 -6.64
N HIS A 437 -31.65 -1.64 -6.76
CA HIS A 437 -30.71 -2.48 -7.51
C HIS A 437 -29.53 -2.96 -6.64
N PRO A 438 -28.96 -4.14 -6.91
CA PRO A 438 -27.69 -4.57 -6.33
C PRO A 438 -26.53 -3.64 -6.77
N PRO A 439 -25.40 -3.61 -6.03
CA PRO A 439 -24.25 -2.80 -6.43
C PRO A 439 -23.69 -3.25 -7.77
N GLU A 440 -23.10 -2.30 -8.48
CA GLU A 440 -22.47 -2.51 -9.78
C GLU A 440 -21.35 -3.57 -9.68
N ALA A 441 -20.62 -3.56 -8.57
CA ALA A 441 -19.49 -4.47 -8.35
C ALA A 441 -19.87 -5.93 -8.01
N LEU A 442 -21.15 -6.31 -7.77
CA LEU A 442 -21.48 -7.70 -7.36
C LEU A 442 -21.01 -8.80 -8.31
N PRO A 443 -21.10 -8.66 -9.65
CA PRO A 443 -20.65 -9.71 -10.55
C PRO A 443 -19.14 -10.02 -10.39
N GLU A 444 -18.35 -8.98 -10.15
CA GLU A 444 -16.91 -9.10 -9.91
C GLU A 444 -16.62 -9.65 -8.51
N VAL A 445 -17.36 -9.19 -7.48
CA VAL A 445 -17.30 -9.75 -6.12
C VAL A 445 -17.66 -11.23 -6.12
N ARG A 446 -18.68 -11.65 -6.87
CA ARG A 446 -19.04 -13.07 -7.06
C ARG A 446 -17.88 -13.85 -7.65
N ARG A 447 -17.26 -13.34 -8.73
CA ARG A 447 -16.10 -13.99 -9.38
C ARG A 447 -14.94 -14.13 -8.39
N TRP A 448 -14.72 -13.12 -7.57
CA TRP A 448 -13.69 -13.11 -6.55
C TRP A 448 -13.97 -14.09 -5.40
N LEU A 449 -15.21 -14.13 -4.88
CA LEU A 449 -15.63 -15.08 -3.83
C LEU A 449 -15.46 -16.54 -4.28
N GLY A 450 -15.63 -16.81 -5.58
CA GLY A 450 -15.40 -18.13 -6.16
C GLY A 450 -16.21 -19.22 -5.45
N ALA A 451 -15.51 -20.17 -4.81
CA ALA A 451 -16.13 -21.29 -4.10
C ALA A 451 -16.97 -20.89 -2.88
N GLU A 452 -16.75 -19.69 -2.32
CA GLU A 452 -17.51 -19.19 -1.16
C GLU A 452 -18.82 -18.49 -1.55
N ALA A 453 -18.98 -18.11 -2.83
CA ALA A 453 -20.16 -17.39 -3.29
C ALA A 453 -21.49 -18.09 -2.91
N PRO A 454 -21.63 -19.43 -3.01
CA PRO A 454 -22.84 -20.12 -2.58
C PRO A 454 -23.13 -19.98 -1.07
N GLU A 455 -22.11 -19.96 -0.23
CA GLU A 455 -22.29 -19.78 1.23
C GLU A 455 -22.71 -18.35 1.56
N VAL A 456 -22.07 -17.37 0.93
CA VAL A 456 -22.44 -15.95 1.04
C VAL A 456 -23.90 -15.73 0.61
N ALA A 457 -24.30 -16.31 -0.52
CA ALA A 457 -25.66 -16.22 -1.02
C ALA A 457 -26.68 -16.89 -0.08
N ARG A 458 -26.36 -18.05 0.50
CA ARG A 458 -27.20 -18.69 1.52
C ARG A 458 -27.33 -17.84 2.78
N SER A 459 -26.25 -17.24 3.26
CA SER A 459 -26.29 -16.32 4.40
C SER A 459 -27.21 -15.13 4.13
N LEU A 460 -27.10 -14.51 2.94
CA LEU A 460 -27.98 -13.42 2.50
C LEU A 460 -29.44 -13.89 2.36
N ASN A 461 -29.69 -15.10 1.84
CA ASN A 461 -31.04 -15.67 1.77
C ASN A 461 -31.67 -15.81 3.16
N ASN A 462 -30.92 -16.37 4.11
CA ASN A 462 -31.36 -16.56 5.49
C ASN A 462 -31.60 -15.22 6.19
N GLN A 463 -30.76 -14.21 5.92
CA GLN A 463 -31.00 -12.85 6.38
C GLN A 463 -32.33 -12.31 5.85
N GLY A 464 -32.64 -12.54 4.57
CA GLY A 464 -33.90 -12.14 3.98
C GLY A 464 -35.11 -12.80 4.63
N VAL A 465 -35.01 -14.11 4.97
CA VAL A 465 -36.05 -14.83 5.71
C VAL A 465 -36.27 -14.22 7.09
N ARG A 466 -35.21 -13.91 7.84
CA ARG A 466 -35.30 -13.25 9.15
C ARG A 466 -35.99 -11.88 9.05
N PHE A 467 -35.60 -11.05 8.09
CA PHE A 467 -36.27 -9.77 7.86
C PHE A 467 -37.76 -9.94 7.52
N ALA A 468 -38.11 -10.96 6.74
CA ALA A 468 -39.51 -11.21 6.42
C ALA A 468 -40.33 -11.65 7.64
N GLN A 469 -39.74 -12.43 8.56
CA GLN A 469 -40.35 -12.79 9.85
C GLN A 469 -40.57 -11.56 10.73
N ASP A 470 -39.61 -10.63 10.73
CA ASP A 470 -39.68 -9.34 11.43
C ASP A 470 -40.58 -8.31 10.71
N GLN A 471 -41.33 -8.72 9.68
CA GLN A 471 -42.20 -7.86 8.84
C GLN A 471 -41.46 -6.73 8.11
N GLN A 472 -40.13 -6.80 8.03
CA GLN A 472 -39.26 -5.88 7.28
C GLN A 472 -39.17 -6.32 5.81
N HIS A 473 -40.29 -6.22 5.09
CA HIS A 473 -40.44 -6.79 3.74
C HIS A 473 -39.50 -6.17 2.68
N ARG A 474 -39.12 -4.89 2.83
CA ARG A 474 -38.20 -4.22 1.90
C ARG A 474 -36.77 -4.75 2.06
N GLU A 475 -36.33 -4.94 3.29
CA GLU A 475 -35.04 -5.48 3.66
C GLU A 475 -34.92 -6.95 3.25
N ALA A 476 -36.00 -7.72 3.40
CA ALA A 476 -36.08 -9.11 2.93
C ALA A 476 -35.86 -9.21 1.42
N LEU A 477 -36.61 -8.44 0.63
CA LEU A 477 -36.49 -8.41 -0.83
C LEU A 477 -35.08 -8.03 -1.28
N ARG A 478 -34.44 -7.08 -0.60
CA ARG A 478 -33.06 -6.68 -0.87
C ARG A 478 -32.08 -7.83 -0.63
N SER A 479 -32.13 -8.47 0.53
CA SER A 479 -31.23 -9.58 0.85
C SER A 479 -31.36 -10.72 -0.16
N TRP A 480 -32.57 -11.01 -0.63
CA TRP A 480 -32.79 -12.00 -1.71
C TRP A 480 -32.28 -11.53 -3.08
N ARG A 481 -32.41 -10.23 -3.42
CA ARG A 481 -31.81 -9.68 -4.66
C ARG A 481 -30.28 -9.84 -4.65
N MET A 482 -29.64 -9.58 -3.53
CA MET A 482 -28.19 -9.75 -3.37
C MET A 482 -27.79 -11.23 -3.42
N ALA A 483 -28.54 -12.11 -2.74
CA ALA A 483 -28.32 -13.55 -2.78
C ALA A 483 -28.36 -14.10 -4.21
N VAL A 484 -29.37 -13.72 -5.00
CA VAL A 484 -29.50 -14.12 -6.41
C VAL A 484 -28.38 -13.53 -7.29
N ALA A 485 -27.89 -12.34 -6.98
CA ALA A 485 -26.80 -11.72 -7.73
C ALA A 485 -25.43 -12.37 -7.42
N ILE A 486 -25.19 -12.76 -6.16
CA ILE A 486 -23.99 -13.49 -5.75
C ILE A 486 -24.03 -14.95 -6.24
N ASP A 487 -25.17 -15.62 -6.11
CA ASP A 487 -25.37 -16.97 -6.63
C ASP A 487 -26.70 -17.09 -7.38
N PRO A 488 -26.67 -16.95 -8.72
CA PRO A 488 -27.85 -17.14 -9.55
C PRO A 488 -28.42 -18.56 -9.52
N SER A 489 -27.68 -19.56 -9.02
CA SER A 489 -28.13 -20.96 -8.93
C SER A 489 -28.87 -21.29 -7.63
N LEU A 490 -28.97 -20.35 -6.69
CA LEU A 490 -29.69 -20.55 -5.44
C LEU A 490 -31.21 -20.45 -5.66
N ALA A 491 -31.85 -21.59 -5.99
CA ALA A 491 -33.29 -21.68 -6.30
C ALA A 491 -34.18 -21.11 -5.18
N GLU A 492 -33.82 -21.38 -3.92
CA GLU A 492 -34.56 -20.88 -2.75
C GLU A 492 -34.65 -19.35 -2.72
N ALA A 493 -33.55 -18.66 -3.03
CA ALA A 493 -33.52 -17.19 -3.05
C ALA A 493 -34.41 -16.62 -4.17
N HIS A 494 -34.49 -17.30 -5.33
CA HIS A 494 -35.43 -16.93 -6.39
C HIS A 494 -36.89 -17.08 -5.97
N PHE A 495 -37.24 -18.18 -5.28
CA PHE A 495 -38.61 -18.40 -4.78
C PHE A 495 -38.99 -17.38 -3.71
N ASN A 496 -38.09 -17.13 -2.76
CA ASN A 496 -38.31 -16.16 -1.70
C ASN A 496 -38.46 -14.73 -2.25
N ARG A 497 -37.58 -14.34 -3.18
CA ARG A 497 -37.69 -13.08 -3.95
C ARG A 497 -39.02 -12.99 -4.68
N ALA A 498 -39.43 -14.04 -5.40
CA ALA A 498 -40.68 -14.05 -6.14
C ALA A 498 -41.91 -13.84 -5.26
N GLY A 499 -41.98 -14.52 -4.11
CA GLY A 499 -43.08 -14.35 -3.16
C GLY A 499 -43.15 -12.91 -2.60
N ALA A 500 -41.99 -12.29 -2.37
CA ALA A 500 -41.90 -10.90 -1.92
C ALA A 500 -42.36 -9.90 -2.99
N LEU A 501 -41.91 -10.09 -4.24
CA LEU A 501 -42.32 -9.26 -5.39
C LEU A 501 -43.81 -9.37 -5.66
N ALA A 502 -44.38 -10.59 -5.56
CA ALA A 502 -45.81 -10.83 -5.71
C ALA A 502 -46.64 -10.06 -4.67
N ARG A 503 -46.25 -10.10 -3.39
CA ARG A 503 -46.87 -9.31 -2.31
C ARG A 503 -46.73 -7.80 -2.53
N GLY A 504 -45.63 -7.37 -3.14
CA GLY A 504 -45.38 -5.98 -3.49
C GLY A 504 -46.07 -5.52 -4.79
N GLY A 505 -46.89 -6.35 -5.43
CA GLY A 505 -47.59 -6.01 -6.68
C GLY A 505 -46.70 -5.99 -7.94
N GLN A 506 -45.43 -6.38 -7.84
CA GLN A 506 -44.48 -6.42 -8.95
C GLN A 506 -44.62 -7.75 -9.73
N VAL A 507 -45.80 -7.96 -10.33
CA VAL A 507 -46.25 -9.26 -10.88
C VAL A 507 -45.33 -9.79 -11.99
N GLU A 508 -44.86 -8.94 -12.90
CA GLU A 508 -43.96 -9.35 -13.98
C GLU A 508 -42.58 -9.78 -13.47
N GLU A 509 -41.99 -9.03 -12.53
CA GLU A 509 -40.71 -9.39 -11.94
C GLU A 509 -40.83 -10.66 -11.07
N ALA A 510 -41.96 -10.82 -10.37
CA ALA A 510 -42.26 -12.01 -9.61
C ALA A 510 -42.29 -13.24 -10.53
N LEU A 511 -42.94 -13.15 -11.70
CA LEU A 511 -42.95 -14.24 -12.68
C LEU A 511 -41.55 -14.60 -13.18
N LYS A 512 -40.73 -13.59 -13.54
CA LYS A 512 -39.35 -13.81 -13.97
C LYS A 512 -38.54 -14.53 -12.88
N ALA A 513 -38.69 -14.13 -11.62
CA ALA A 513 -38.03 -14.78 -10.50
C ALA A 513 -38.53 -16.22 -10.26
N VAL A 514 -39.85 -16.48 -10.34
CA VAL A 514 -40.40 -17.84 -10.25
C VAL A 514 -39.88 -18.73 -11.39
N ASP A 515 -39.88 -18.23 -12.62
CA ASP A 515 -39.40 -18.96 -13.78
C ASP A 515 -37.91 -19.32 -13.65
N ALA A 516 -37.09 -18.38 -13.16
CA ALA A 516 -35.68 -18.62 -12.89
C ALA A 516 -35.45 -19.68 -11.81
N GLY A 517 -36.20 -19.61 -10.69
CA GLY A 517 -36.11 -20.62 -9.63
C GLY A 517 -36.57 -22.01 -10.10
N LEU A 518 -37.66 -22.09 -10.87
CA LEU A 518 -38.20 -23.36 -11.39
C LEU A 518 -37.33 -24.01 -12.47
N ALA A 519 -36.49 -23.23 -13.15
CA ALA A 519 -35.49 -23.76 -14.07
C ALA A 519 -34.34 -24.48 -13.32
N LEU A 520 -34.15 -24.17 -12.03
CA LEU A 520 -33.11 -24.74 -11.18
C LEU A 520 -33.63 -25.91 -10.34
N GLU A 521 -34.81 -25.76 -9.75
CA GLU A 521 -35.40 -26.77 -8.86
C GLU A 521 -36.93 -26.80 -8.97
N SER A 522 -37.53 -27.99 -8.99
CA SER A 522 -38.99 -28.11 -8.99
C SER A 522 -39.57 -27.79 -7.61
N ASN A 523 -40.49 -26.84 -7.53
CA ASN A 523 -41.16 -26.49 -6.28
C ASN A 523 -42.68 -26.32 -6.49
N PRO A 524 -43.54 -27.18 -5.88
CA PRO A 524 -44.99 -27.12 -6.07
C PRO A 524 -45.64 -25.78 -5.66
N LYS A 525 -45.10 -25.13 -4.61
CA LYS A 525 -45.59 -23.81 -4.16
C LYS A 525 -45.23 -22.73 -5.18
N ALA A 526 -44.01 -22.77 -5.72
CA ALA A 526 -43.59 -21.85 -6.77
C ALA A 526 -44.38 -22.07 -8.07
N GLN A 527 -44.69 -23.32 -8.45
CA GLN A 527 -45.56 -23.61 -9.61
C GLN A 527 -46.97 -23.03 -9.42
N SER A 528 -47.53 -23.16 -8.22
CA SER A 528 -48.84 -22.59 -7.88
C SER A 528 -48.81 -21.06 -7.94
N LEU A 529 -47.76 -20.43 -7.39
CA LEU A 529 -47.53 -18.98 -7.48
C LEU A 529 -47.40 -18.52 -8.94
N ARG A 530 -46.65 -19.24 -9.78
CA ARG A 530 -46.53 -18.99 -11.22
C ARG A 530 -47.89 -18.94 -11.92
N GLN A 531 -48.76 -19.91 -11.63
CA GLN A 531 -50.10 -19.98 -12.22
C GLN A 531 -50.98 -18.81 -11.76
N MET A 532 -50.91 -18.44 -10.47
CA MET A 532 -51.64 -17.31 -9.91
C MET A 532 -51.21 -15.98 -10.56
N LEU A 533 -49.90 -15.73 -10.64
CA LEU A 533 -49.35 -14.51 -11.24
C LEU A 533 -49.68 -14.40 -12.74
N ARG A 534 -49.63 -15.51 -13.49
CA ARG A 534 -50.06 -15.55 -14.90
C ARG A 534 -51.54 -15.25 -15.10
N LYS A 535 -52.40 -15.66 -14.15
CA LYS A 535 -53.83 -15.32 -14.18
C LYS A 535 -54.05 -13.83 -13.89
N SER A 536 -53.27 -13.25 -12.97
CA SER A 536 -53.32 -11.83 -12.61
C SER A 536 -52.92 -10.89 -13.76
N LEU A 537 -51.99 -11.31 -14.63
CA LEU A 537 -51.59 -10.56 -15.83
C LEU A 537 -52.57 -10.69 -17.01
N ARG A 538 -53.65 -11.47 -16.88
CA ARG A 538 -54.69 -11.49 -17.91
C ARG A 538 -55.52 -10.20 -17.77
N PRO A 539 -55.75 -9.43 -18.86
CA PRO A 539 -56.43 -8.13 -18.78
C PRO A 539 -57.83 -8.15 -18.16
N ASP A 540 -58.46 -9.33 -18.07
CA ASP A 540 -59.82 -9.47 -17.56
C ASP A 540 -59.82 -10.06 -16.15
N ARG A 541 -59.76 -9.19 -15.13
CA ARG A 541 -60.69 -9.17 -13.98
C ARG A 541 -60.20 -8.25 -12.85
N HIS A 542 -61.01 -7.24 -12.56
CA HIS A 542 -61.02 -6.49 -11.32
C HIS A 542 -61.19 -7.40 -10.08
N HIS A 543 -60.62 -6.95 -8.96
CA HIS A 543 -60.70 -7.43 -7.56
C HIS A 543 -59.78 -8.59 -7.15
N LEU A 544 -58.65 -8.24 -6.52
CA LEU A 544 -57.92 -9.10 -5.59
C LEU A 544 -58.47 -8.86 -4.18
N ASP A 545 -59.20 -9.84 -3.64
CA ASP A 545 -59.59 -9.91 -2.23
C ASP A 545 -58.44 -10.47 -1.38
N ASP A 546 -58.15 -9.79 -0.27
CA ASP A 546 -57.01 -9.94 0.66
C ASP A 546 -56.90 -11.26 1.45
N LYS A 547 -57.51 -12.38 1.01
CA LYS A 547 -57.71 -13.56 1.89
C LYS A 547 -56.94 -14.84 1.58
N ASN A 548 -55.94 -14.86 0.68
CA ASN A 548 -55.33 -16.15 0.30
C ASN A 548 -53.80 -16.19 0.18
N ILE A 549 -53.09 -15.58 1.13
CA ILE A 549 -51.65 -15.87 1.34
C ILE A 549 -51.50 -16.59 2.68
N SER A 550 -51.60 -17.93 2.67
CA SER A 550 -51.30 -18.78 3.82
C SER A 550 -49.79 -19.10 3.90
N HIS A 551 -49.25 -19.01 5.12
CA HIS A 551 -47.86 -19.32 5.47
C HIS A 551 -47.58 -20.84 5.45
N PRO A 552 -46.34 -21.29 5.22
CA PRO A 552 -45.92 -22.66 5.53
C PRO A 552 -45.80 -22.85 7.06
N ASP A 553 -46.56 -23.81 7.60
CA ASP A 553 -46.55 -24.20 9.01
C ASP A 553 -45.17 -24.70 9.50
N THR A 554 -44.75 -24.20 10.66
CA THR A 554 -43.76 -24.84 11.54
C THR A 554 -44.48 -25.86 12.43
N GLN A 555 -43.99 -27.11 12.41
CA GLN A 555 -44.46 -28.18 13.27
C GLN A 555 -44.18 -27.89 14.76
N SER A 556 -45.18 -28.06 15.61
CA SER A 556 -45.01 -28.35 17.04
C SER A 556 -46.06 -29.39 17.47
N GLU A 557 -45.60 -30.52 17.99
CA GLU A 557 -46.39 -31.64 18.50
C GLU A 557 -47.27 -31.28 19.72
N PRO A 558 -48.31 -32.08 20.05
CA PRO A 558 -49.33 -31.72 21.01
C PRO A 558 -48.97 -32.14 22.44
N GLN A 559 -49.06 -31.21 23.40
CA GLN A 559 -49.11 -31.55 24.82
C GLN A 559 -50.54 -31.80 25.28
N GLY A 560 -50.76 -32.99 25.83
CA GLY A 560 -52.03 -33.45 26.38
C GLY A 560 -52.45 -32.67 27.62
N LYS A 561 -53.78 -32.51 27.73
CA LYS A 561 -54.49 -32.01 28.90
C LYS A 561 -54.18 -32.87 30.13
N VAL A 562 -53.87 -32.22 31.25
CA VAL A 562 -54.21 -32.70 32.59
C VAL A 562 -54.95 -31.58 33.30
N ASP A 563 -56.19 -31.89 33.66
CA ASP A 563 -57.05 -31.10 34.54
C ASP A 563 -56.64 -31.35 35.99
N HIS A 564 -56.60 -30.29 36.83
CA HIS A 564 -57.18 -30.28 38.18
C HIS A 564 -56.90 -28.96 38.91
N GLY A 565 -57.97 -28.37 39.47
CA GLY A 565 -57.98 -28.01 40.88
C GLY A 565 -57.77 -26.53 41.26
N THR A 566 -58.88 -25.83 41.41
CA THR A 566 -59.13 -24.64 42.25
C THR A 566 -58.48 -24.66 43.65
N GLN A 567 -57.86 -23.56 44.07
CA GLN A 567 -58.10 -22.76 45.30
C GLN A 567 -57.04 -21.63 45.40
N LYS A 568 -57.38 -20.33 45.34
CA LYS A 568 -57.94 -19.41 46.37
C LYS A 568 -56.86 -18.78 47.28
N ASP A 569 -56.81 -17.44 47.24
CA ASP A 569 -56.37 -16.41 48.21
C ASP A 569 -55.07 -16.60 49.02
N THR A 570 -54.09 -15.67 48.90
CA THR A 570 -53.83 -14.50 49.80
C THR A 570 -52.38 -13.99 49.64
N ASP A 571 -52.27 -12.66 49.69
CA ASP A 571 -51.12 -11.76 49.97
C ASP A 571 -49.92 -11.66 49.00
#